data_AF-A0A1M7KQF0-F1
#
_entry.id   AF-A0A1M7KQF0-F1
#
_cell.length_a   1.000
_cell.length_b   1.000
_cell.length_c   1.000
_cell.angle_alpha   90.00
_cell.angle_beta   90.00
_cell.angle_gamma   90.00
#
_symmetry.space_group_name_H-M   'P 1'
#
loop_
_entity.id
_entity.type
_entity.pdbx_description
1 polymer ?
#
loop_
_entity_poly.entity_id
_entity_poly.type
_entity_poly.pdbx_seq_one_letter_code
_entity_poly.pdbx_strand_id
1 'polypeptide(L)'
;MIEPLNFYSPSGSAEARKVELKRACEQFEAIFLKYLLKEMRKTVPNGGLFGNSLSYDIFQSLYDDALSEEISKNNGMGIAEELYKQLSKYA
;
A
#
# COMPACT_ATOMS: atom_id res chain seq x y z
N MET A 1 -9.08 -10.95 4.10
CA MET A 1 -8.60 -12.11 3.33
C MET A 1 -7.24 -11.73 2.79
N ILE A 2 -6.17 -12.02 3.54
CA ILE A 2 -4.80 -11.71 3.11
C ILE A 2 -4.49 -12.74 2.02
N GLU A 3 -4.32 -12.29 0.78
CA GLU A 3 -3.86 -13.20 -0.27
C GLU A 3 -2.46 -13.72 0.07
N PRO A 4 -2.21 -15.01 -0.11
CA PRO A 4 -0.91 -15.58 0.21
C PRO A 4 0.17 -14.92 -0.65
N LEU A 5 1.28 -14.57 -0.01
CA LEU A 5 2.50 -14.12 -0.68
C LEU A 5 2.96 -15.25 -1.62
N ASN A 6 2.67 -15.14 -2.91
CA ASN A 6 2.97 -16.18 -3.89
C ASN A 6 4.48 -16.22 -4.12
N PHE A 7 5.15 -17.25 -3.59
CA PHE A 7 6.54 -17.54 -3.91
C PHE A 7 6.59 -18.00 -5.38
N TYR A 8 7.18 -17.16 -6.22
CA TYR A 8 7.56 -17.35 -7.63
C TYR A 8 7.52 -18.81 -8.14
N SER A 9 6.61 -19.08 -9.09
CA SER A 9 6.76 -20.16 -10.07
C SER A 9 7.07 -19.52 -11.44
N PRO A 10 8.20 -19.87 -12.11
CA PRO A 10 8.60 -19.26 -13.37
C PRO A 10 7.65 -19.49 -14.56
N SER A 11 6.57 -20.27 -14.40
CA SER A 11 5.79 -20.82 -15.52
C SER A 11 4.50 -20.05 -15.86
N GLY A 12 4.38 -18.78 -15.48
CA GLY A 12 3.24 -17.92 -15.85
C GLY A 12 3.36 -17.34 -17.27
N SER A 13 2.24 -17.24 -17.99
CA SER A 13 2.19 -16.57 -19.30
C SER A 13 2.67 -15.11 -19.20
N ALA A 14 3.06 -14.50 -20.32
CA ALA A 14 3.46 -13.08 -20.32
C ALA A 14 2.37 -12.16 -19.75
N GLU A 15 1.10 -12.53 -19.91
CA GLU A 15 -0.03 -11.80 -19.35
C GLU A 15 -0.12 -11.95 -17.82
N ALA A 16 0.11 -13.15 -17.30
CA ALA A 16 0.14 -13.39 -15.86
C ALA A 16 1.22 -12.54 -15.17
N ARG A 17 2.42 -12.44 -15.76
CA ARG A 17 3.50 -11.58 -15.23
C ARG A 17 3.13 -10.10 -15.20
N LYS A 18 2.41 -9.59 -16.21
CA LYS A 18 1.94 -8.20 -16.23
C LYS A 18 0.93 -7.93 -15.13
N VAL A 19 -0.01 -8.86 -14.92
CA VAL A 19 -1.00 -8.76 -13.83
C VAL A 19 -0.31 -8.75 -12.47
N GLU A 20 0.65 -9.65 -12.25
CA GLU A 20 1.44 -9.70 -11.01
C GLU A 20 2.26 -8.43 -10.80
N LEU A 21 2.91 -7.91 -11.85
CA LEU A 21 3.66 -6.66 -11.78
C LEU A 21 2.76 -5.48 -11.42
N LYS A 22 1.59 -5.37 -12.05
CA LYS A 22 0.61 -4.32 -11.71
C LYS A 22 0.20 -4.41 -10.24
N ARG A 23 -0.12 -5.62 -9.78
CA ARG A 23 -0.50 -5.86 -8.38
C ARG A 23 0.63 -5.50 -7.41
N ALA A 24 1.87 -5.81 -7.74
CA ALA A 24 3.03 -5.44 -6.92
C ALA A 24 3.20 -3.92 -6.85
N CYS A 25 2.96 -3.20 -7.96
CA CYS A 25 3.00 -1.73 -7.98
C CYS A 25 1.90 -1.11 -7.10
N GLU A 26 0.67 -1.65 -7.15
CA GLU A 26 -0.45 -1.22 -6.29
C GLU A 26 -0.14 -1.45 -4.80
N GLN A 27 0.44 -2.61 -4.46
CA GLN A 27 0.86 -2.91 -3.08
C GLN A 27 1.98 -1.97 -2.60
N PHE A 28 2.92 -1.62 -3.48
CA PHE A 28 3.96 -0.65 -3.16
C PHE A 28 3.36 0.73 -2.83
N GLU A 29 2.41 1.21 -3.65
CA GLU A 29 1.72 2.47 -3.39
C GLU A 29 0.95 2.44 -2.06
N ALA A 30 0.30 1.32 -1.71
CA ALA A 30 -0.35 1.17 -0.41
C ALA A 30 0.63 1.33 0.76
N ILE A 31 1.80 0.68 0.70
CA ILE A 31 2.84 0.80 1.73
C ILE A 31 3.35 2.24 1.84
N PHE A 32 3.58 2.89 0.68
CA PHE A 32 4.00 4.28 0.64
C PHE A 32 2.96 5.21 1.25
N LEU A 33 1.68 5.04 0.92
CA LEU A 33 0.57 5.81 1.48
C LEU A 33 0.45 5.62 2.98
N LYS A 34 0.56 4.39 3.48
CA LYS A 34 0.58 4.11 4.92
C LYS A 34 1.70 4.87 5.61
N TYR A 35 2.91 4.84 5.03
CA TYR A 35 4.05 5.58 5.56
C TYR A 35 3.81 7.09 5.55
N LEU A 36 3.30 7.63 4.45
CA LEU A 36 2.98 9.05 4.32
C LEU A 36 1.95 9.49 5.37
N LEU A 37 0.84 8.76 5.51
CA LEU A 37 -0.20 9.05 6.50
C LEU A 37 0.37 9.05 7.92
N LYS A 38 1.26 8.10 8.22
CA LYS A 38 1.95 8.02 9.51
C LYS A 38 2.83 9.25 9.76
N GLU A 39 3.63 9.67 8.79
CA GLU A 39 4.48 10.86 8.93
C GLU A 39 3.64 12.15 9.03
N MET A 40 2.55 12.27 8.28
CA MET A 40 1.60 13.39 8.40
C MET A 40 1.00 13.48 9.81
N ARG A 41 0.66 12.35 10.44
CA ARG A 41 0.13 12.37 11.82
C ARG A 41 1.17 12.78 12.85
N LYS A 42 2.44 12.46 12.65
CA LYS A 42 3.52 12.93 13.55
C LYS A 42 3.64 14.46 13.57
N THR A 43 3.14 15.16 12.54
CA THR A 43 3.12 16.62 12.51
C THR A 43 1.95 17.21 13.30
N VAL A 44 0.99 16.39 13.75
CA VAL A 44 -0.12 16.83 14.61
C VAL A 44 0.36 16.80 16.07
N PRO A 45 0.24 17.92 16.82
CA PRO A 45 0.66 17.96 18.22
C PRO A 45 -0.05 16.90 19.08
N ASN A 46 0.72 16.27 19.96
CA ASN A 46 0.18 15.35 20.97
C ASN A 46 -0.70 16.13 21.96
N GLY A 47 -1.86 15.58 22.34
CA GLY A 47 -2.75 16.18 23.36
C GLY A 47 -4.18 16.52 22.90
N GLY A 48 -4.66 15.94 21.80
CA GLY A 48 -6.06 16.05 21.37
C GLY A 48 -7.05 15.27 22.26
N LEU A 49 -8.34 15.30 21.88
CA LEU A 49 -9.47 14.65 22.58
C LEU A 49 -9.26 13.17 22.90
N PHE A 50 -8.43 12.48 22.10
CA PHE A 50 -8.04 11.10 22.30
C PHE A 50 -6.59 11.09 22.76
N GLY A 51 -6.36 10.70 24.03
CA GLY A 51 -5.01 10.59 24.57
C GLY A 51 -4.20 9.47 23.92
N ASN A 52 -2.90 9.42 24.25
CA ASN A 52 -2.00 8.37 23.77
C ASN A 52 -2.28 7.06 24.51
N SER A 53 -3.07 6.17 23.90
CA SER A 53 -3.33 4.83 24.43
C SER A 53 -2.89 3.76 23.44
N LEU A 54 -2.36 2.64 23.94
CA LEU A 54 -1.92 1.51 23.11
C LEU A 54 -3.06 1.00 22.21
N SER A 55 -4.28 0.94 22.72
CA SER A 55 -5.46 0.51 21.95
C SER A 55 -5.76 1.46 20.79
N TYR A 56 -5.61 2.76 21.02
CA TYR A 56 -5.76 3.77 19.97
C TYR A 56 -4.68 3.62 18.91
N ASP A 57 -3.41 3.44 19.29
CA ASP A 57 -2.31 3.27 18.34
C ASP A 57 -2.49 2.02 17.46
N ILE A 58 -2.95 0.91 18.05
CA ILE A 58 -3.25 -0.32 17.31
C ILE A 58 -4.41 -0.08 16.33
N PHE A 59 -5.51 0.50 16.80
CA PHE A 59 -6.65 0.82 15.95
C PHE A 59 -6.25 1.76 14.81
N GLN A 60 -5.46 2.79 15.11
CA GLN A 60 -4.97 3.75 14.14
C GLN A 60 -4.11 3.07 13.07
N SER A 61 -3.20 2.17 13.45
CA SER A 61 -2.41 1.40 12.49
C SER A 61 -3.29 0.53 11.58
N LEU A 62 -4.29 -0.15 12.14
CA LEU A 62 -5.22 -0.98 11.36
C LEU A 62 -6.08 -0.12 10.41
N TYR A 63 -6.50 1.05 10.87
CA TYR A 63 -7.22 2.02 10.06
C TYR A 63 -6.36 2.51 8.89
N ASP A 64 -5.10 2.83 9.15
CA ASP A 64 -4.16 3.28 8.11
C ASP A 64 -3.87 2.19 7.09
N ASP A 65 -3.76 0.95 7.53
CA ASP A 65 -3.62 -0.22 6.66
C ASP A 65 -4.80 -0.31 5.68
N ALA A 66 -6.03 -0.35 6.20
CA ALA A 66 -7.23 -0.45 5.38
C ALA A 66 -7.41 0.77 4.45
N LEU A 67 -7.17 1.97 4.97
CA LEU A 67 -7.30 3.20 4.19
C LEU A 67 -6.27 3.25 3.06
N SER A 68 -5.02 2.90 3.33
CA SER A 68 -3.95 2.93 2.32
C SER A 68 -4.19 1.92 1.19
N GLU A 69 -4.70 0.73 1.51
CA GLU A 69 -5.06 -0.29 0.53
C GLU A 69 -6.26 0.15 -0.34
N GLU A 70 -7.27 0.79 0.24
CA GLU A 70 -8.42 1.31 -0.53
C GLU A 70 -8.04 2.49 -1.43
N ILE A 71 -7.17 3.39 -0.95
CA ILE A 71 -6.67 4.51 -1.77
C ILE A 71 -5.84 3.98 -2.94
N SER A 72 -4.93 3.02 -2.71
CA SER A 72 -4.07 2.49 -3.78
C SER A 72 -4.86 1.77 -4.88
N LYS A 73 -5.97 1.10 -4.56
CA LYS A 73 -6.86 0.45 -5.55
C LYS A 73 -7.66 1.45 -6.39
N ASN A 74 -7.94 2.64 -5.86
CA ASN A 74 -8.80 3.65 -6.49
C ASN A 74 -8.00 4.79 -7.14
N ASN A 75 -6.93 4.45 -7.87
CA ASN A 75 -6.05 5.42 -8.57
C ASN A 75 -5.26 6.38 -7.66
N GLY A 76 -5.25 6.16 -6.35
CA GLY A 76 -4.41 6.78 -5.33
C GLY A 76 -3.74 8.11 -5.69
N MET A 77 -2.41 8.09 -5.79
CA MET A 77 -1.57 9.21 -6.22
C MET A 77 -1.01 9.02 -7.63
N GLY A 78 -1.27 7.87 -8.25
CA GLY A 78 -0.76 7.51 -9.58
C GLY A 78 0.66 6.95 -9.56
N ILE A 79 1.22 6.64 -8.38
CA ILE A 79 2.58 6.10 -8.25
C ILE A 79 2.64 4.67 -8.79
N ALA A 80 1.63 3.84 -8.50
CA ALA A 80 1.57 2.47 -9.00
C ALA A 80 1.56 2.43 -10.54
N GLU A 81 0.80 3.34 -11.17
CA GLU A 81 0.69 3.42 -12.63
C GLU A 81 2.00 3.85 -13.28
N GLU A 82 2.67 4.87 -12.73
CA GLU A 82 3.97 5.31 -13.25
C GLU A 82 5.04 4.23 -13.06
N LEU A 83 5.06 3.57 -11.91
CA LEU A 83 5.98 2.47 -11.63
C LEU A 83 5.73 1.30 -12.59
N TYR A 84 4.47 0.94 -12.82
CA TYR A 84 4.09 -0.10 -13.78
C TYR A 84 4.53 0.24 -15.21
N LYS A 85 4.33 1.49 -15.67
CA LYS A 85 4.78 1.95 -16.98
C LYS A 85 6.30 1.84 -17.15
N GLN A 86 7.06 2.06 -16.09
CA GLN A 86 8.52 1.97 -16.15
C GLN A 86 9.00 0.52 -16.11
N LEU A 87 8.43 -0.31 -15.23
CA LEU A 87 8.86 -1.69 -15.03
C LEU A 87 8.36 -2.64 -16.12
N SER A 88 7.17 -2.41 -16.67
CA SER A 88 6.61 -3.26 -17.74
C SER A 88 7.42 -3.24 -19.05
N LYS A 89 8.32 -2.27 -19.22
CA LYS A 89 9.30 -2.24 -20.32
C LYS A 89 10.35 -3.35 -20.22
N TYR A 90 10.55 -3.90 -19.03
CA TYR A 90 11.57 -4.89 -18.71
C TYR A 90 11.00 -6.26 -18.30
N ALA A 91 9.68 -6.45 -18.33
CA ALA A 91 8.96 -7.63 -17.84
C ALA A 91 8.46 -8.58 -18.95
#